data_AF-A0A958P4A6-F1
#
_entry.id   AF-A0A958P4A6-F1
#
_cell.length_a   1.000
_cell.length_b   1.000
_cell.length_c   1.000
_cell.angle_alpha   90.00
_cell.angle_beta   90.00
_cell.angle_gamma   90.00
#
_symmetry.space_group_name_H-M   'P 1'
#
loop_
_entity.id
_entity.type
_entity.pdbx_description
1 polymer ?
#
loop_
_entity_poly.entity_id
_entity_poly.type
_entity_poly.pdbx_seq_one_letter_code
_entity_poly.pdbx_strand_id
1 'polypeptide(L)'
;SRLMLAIKSILSRNKAINTILFDEIDTGVSGDIADKMGEIMKQISQTLQVIAITHLPQVAAKGNHHFKIFKNSNHNKTITSLKELDHQEKIEELAKMLSGKELTKAAIENAKNLITK
;
A
#
# COMPACT_ATOMS: atom_id res chain seq x y z
N SER A 1 11.54 14.93 18.63
CA SER A 1 10.16 14.43 18.83
C SER A 1 10.10 13.60 20.11
N ARG A 2 9.35 14.05 21.14
CA ARG A 2 9.09 13.31 22.40
C ARG A 2 7.90 12.31 22.26
N LEU A 3 7.22 12.39 21.11
CA LEU A 3 6.00 11.66 20.78
C LEU A 3 6.25 10.15 20.59
N MET A 4 7.33 9.78 19.89
CA MET A 4 7.72 8.38 19.70
C MET A 4 8.17 7.69 21.02
N LEU A 5 8.67 8.46 21.99
CA LEU A 5 9.04 7.98 23.32
C LEU A 5 7.79 7.68 24.17
N ALA A 6 6.73 8.47 24.04
CA ALA A 6 5.42 8.20 24.64
C ALA A 6 4.73 6.99 23.99
N ILE A 7 4.82 6.84 22.66
CA ILE A 7 4.29 5.67 21.91
C ILE A 7 4.94 4.36 22.40
N LYS A 8 6.27 4.34 22.57
CA LYS A 8 7.00 3.18 23.09
C LYS A 8 6.68 2.84 24.54
N SER A 9 6.37 3.84 25.38
CA SER A 9 6.02 3.61 26.78
C SER A 9 4.62 3.04 26.98
N ILE A 10 3.72 3.21 26.00
CA ILE A 10 2.32 2.76 26.07
C ILE A 10 2.18 1.35 25.46
N LEU A 11 2.96 1.05 24.41
CA LEU A 11 3.08 -0.31 23.84
C LEU A 11 3.70 -1.32 24.84
N SER A 12 4.43 -0.86 25.86
CA SER A 12 5.16 -1.70 26.81
C SER A 12 4.32 -2.32 27.95
N ARG A 13 3.01 -2.03 28.04
CA ARG A 13 2.19 -2.36 29.23
C ARG A 13 1.11 -3.43 29.10
N ASN A 14 0.98 -4.10 27.96
CA ASN A 14 -0.02 -5.14 27.61
C ASN A 14 -1.03 -4.68 26.56
N LYS A 15 -0.87 -5.20 25.36
CA LYS A 15 -1.87 -5.98 24.61
C LYS A 15 -1.18 -6.41 23.33
N ALA A 16 -1.36 -7.67 22.95
CA ALA A 16 -1.01 -8.13 21.61
C ALA A 16 -1.80 -7.28 20.61
N ILE A 17 -1.16 -6.24 20.08
CA ILE A 17 -1.66 -5.58 18.88
C ILE A 17 -1.64 -6.68 17.84
N ASN A 18 -2.75 -6.91 17.16
CA ASN A 18 -2.85 -7.92 16.11
C ASN A 18 -2.99 -7.28 14.72
N THR A 19 -3.26 -5.97 14.65
CA THR A 19 -3.46 -5.22 13.40
C THR A 19 -2.92 -3.79 13.54
N ILE A 20 -2.25 -3.27 12.50
CA ILE A 20 -1.78 -1.89 12.36
C ILE A 20 -2.28 -1.32 11.04
N LEU A 21 -2.77 -0.07 11.06
CA LEU A 21 -3.19 0.69 9.88
C LEU A 21 -2.20 1.85 9.64
N PHE A 22 -1.69 1.93 8.40
CA PHE A 22 -0.89 3.04 7.90
C PHE A 22 -1.69 3.77 6.82
N ASP A 23 -1.87 5.08 6.98
CA ASP A 23 -2.54 5.94 6.02
C ASP A 23 -1.59 7.07 5.62
N GLU A 24 -1.38 7.26 4.32
CA GLU A 24 -0.53 8.30 3.72
C GLU A 24 0.87 8.47 4.35
N ILE A 25 1.43 7.39 4.91
CA ILE A 25 2.78 7.45 5.50
C ILE A 25 3.87 7.66 4.45
N ASP A 26 3.50 7.58 3.18
CA ASP A 26 4.30 7.82 1.99
C ASP A 26 4.41 9.31 1.60
N THR A 27 3.79 10.23 2.34
CA THR A 27 3.91 11.67 2.10
C THR A 27 5.35 12.18 2.19
N GLY A 28 5.85 12.77 1.10
CA GLY A 28 7.22 13.27 1.00
C GLY A 28 8.29 12.18 0.79
N VAL A 29 7.87 10.97 0.41
CA VAL A 29 8.74 9.81 0.21
C VAL A 29 8.62 9.30 -1.23
N SER A 30 9.74 8.92 -1.86
CA SER A 30 9.74 8.36 -3.22
C SER A 30 10.96 7.47 -3.47
N GLY A 31 10.96 6.72 -4.57
CA GLY A 31 12.09 5.90 -5.00
C GLY A 31 12.48 4.84 -3.97
N ASP A 32 13.78 4.71 -3.69
CA ASP A 32 14.33 3.69 -2.80
C ASP A 32 13.79 3.77 -1.36
N ILE A 33 13.38 4.96 -0.89
CA ILE A 33 12.83 5.11 0.46
C ILE A 33 11.44 4.48 0.55
N ALA A 34 10.63 4.62 -0.50
CA ALA A 34 9.31 3.99 -0.58
C ALA A 34 9.40 2.46 -0.63
N ASP A 35 10.39 1.95 -1.36
CA ASP A 35 10.67 0.51 -1.43
C ASP A 35 11.05 -0.04 -0.04
N LYS A 36 11.98 0.62 0.66
CA LYS A 36 12.36 0.26 2.04
C LYS A 36 11.18 0.32 3.02
N MET A 37 10.28 1.29 2.85
CA MET A 37 9.07 1.37 3.66
C MET A 37 8.15 0.17 3.42
N GLY A 38 7.93 -0.23 2.16
CA GLY A 38 7.19 -1.43 1.81
C GLY A 38 7.81 -2.69 2.42
N GLU A 39 9.15 -2.82 2.40
CA GLU A 39 9.87 -3.91 3.06
C GLU A 39 9.63 -3.93 4.58
N ILE A 40 9.72 -2.77 5.25
CA ILE A 40 9.45 -2.69 6.70
C ILE A 40 8.02 -3.12 7.01
N MET A 41 7.03 -2.68 6.22
CA MET A 41 5.64 -3.10 6.39
C MET A 41 5.48 -4.62 6.21
N LYS A 42 6.16 -5.20 5.20
CA LYS A 42 6.15 -6.64 4.93
C LYS A 42 6.77 -7.46 6.08
N GLN A 43 7.80 -6.93 6.72
CA GLN A 43 8.42 -7.54 7.89
C GLN A 43 7.49 -7.48 9.10
N ILE A 44 6.86 -6.33 9.35
CA ILE A 44 5.84 -6.18 10.40
C ILE A 44 4.68 -7.15 10.16
N SER A 45 4.29 -7.33 8.89
CA SER A 45 3.16 -8.18 8.51
C SER A 45 3.35 -9.67 8.81
N GLN A 46 4.56 -10.10 9.16
CA GLN A 46 4.84 -11.49 9.58
C GLN A 46 4.29 -11.80 10.97
N THR A 47 4.09 -10.78 11.81
CA THR A 47 3.62 -10.95 13.19
C THR A 47 2.29 -10.26 13.44
N LEU A 48 1.93 -9.29 12.61
CA LEU A 48 0.73 -8.46 12.72
C LEU A 48 0.00 -8.39 11.37
N GLN A 49 -1.29 -8.13 11.36
CA GLN A 49 -1.95 -7.67 10.15
C GLN A 49 -1.54 -6.23 9.88
N VAL A 50 -1.06 -5.93 8.67
CA VAL A 50 -0.73 -4.56 8.25
C VAL A 50 -1.68 -4.17 7.13
N ILE A 51 -2.40 -3.06 7.33
CA ILE A 51 -3.22 -2.42 6.30
C ILE A 51 -2.53 -1.11 5.94
N ALA A 52 -2.22 -0.92 4.67
CA ALA A 52 -1.61 0.31 4.16
C ALA A 52 -2.50 0.94 3.09
N ILE A 53 -2.81 2.22 3.26
CA ILE A 53 -3.45 3.07 2.25
C ILE A 53 -2.33 3.90 1.63
N THR A 54 -2.08 3.71 0.34
CA THR A 54 -0.91 4.26 -0.35
C THR A 54 -1.21 4.56 -1.80
N HIS A 55 -0.55 5.57 -2.34
CA HIS A 55 -0.52 5.87 -3.77
C HIS A 55 0.81 5.46 -4.41
N LEU A 56 1.76 4.94 -3.63
CA LEU A 56 3.06 4.52 -4.12
C LEU A 56 3.03 3.05 -4.59
N PRO A 57 3.36 2.78 -5.87
CA PRO A 57 3.38 1.43 -6.39
C PRO A 57 4.41 0.54 -5.69
N GLN A 58 5.51 1.11 -5.18
CA GLN A 58 6.54 0.39 -4.43
C GLN A 58 5.97 -0.23 -3.15
N VAL A 59 5.13 0.49 -2.40
CA VAL A 59 4.52 -0.01 -1.17
C VAL A 59 3.39 -0.99 -1.51
N ALA A 60 2.52 -0.65 -2.46
CA ALA A 60 1.41 -1.51 -2.88
C ALA A 60 1.87 -2.87 -3.43
N ALA A 61 3.02 -2.91 -4.12
CA ALA A 61 3.57 -4.15 -4.67
C ALA A 61 3.90 -5.21 -3.59
N LYS A 62 4.36 -4.78 -2.41
CA LYS A 62 4.77 -5.66 -1.30
C LYS A 62 3.59 -6.30 -0.54
N GLY A 63 2.38 -5.75 -0.72
CA GLY A 63 1.16 -6.24 -0.07
C GLY A 63 0.82 -7.68 -0.47
N ASN A 64 0.46 -8.51 0.53
CA ASN A 64 -0.05 -9.87 0.32
C ASN A 64 -1.38 -9.87 -0.44
N HIS A 65 -2.25 -8.92 -0.09
CA HIS A 65 -3.52 -8.64 -0.76
C HIS A 65 -3.47 -7.21 -1.28
N HIS A 66 -4.09 -6.96 -2.43
CA HIS A 66 -4.16 -5.62 -3.01
C HIS A 66 -5.62 -5.29 -3.30
N PHE A 67 -6.13 -4.26 -2.64
CA PHE A 67 -7.48 -3.77 -2.86
C PHE A 67 -7.45 -2.44 -3.59
N LYS A 68 -8.23 -2.33 -4.65
CA LYS A 68 -8.46 -1.09 -5.37
C LYS A 68 -9.71 -0.40 -4.85
N ILE A 69 -9.57 0.87 -4.51
CA ILE A 69 -10.69 1.76 -4.20
C ILE A 69 -11.07 2.52 -5.48
N PHE A 70 -12.34 2.52 -5.84
CA PHE A 70 -12.84 3.23 -7.02
C PHE A 70 -14.24 3.79 -6.79
N LYS A 71 -14.62 4.79 -7.60
CA LYS A 71 -15.94 5.44 -7.50
C LYS A 71 -16.80 5.03 -8.69
N ASN A 72 -17.99 4.55 -8.41
CA ASN A 72 -19.05 4.33 -9.39
C ASN A 72 -20.03 5.50 -9.29
N SER A 73 -20.13 6.32 -10.35
CA SER A 73 -21.06 7.43 -10.41
C SER A 73 -22.21 7.10 -11.35
N ASN A 74 -23.43 7.09 -10.83
CA ASN A 74 -24.65 7.14 -11.62
C ASN A 74 -25.31 8.52 -11.42
N HIS A 75 -26.22 8.93 -12.32
CA HIS A 75 -26.75 10.29 -12.42
C HIS A 75 -27.19 10.98 -11.12
N ASN A 76 -27.51 10.24 -10.04
CA ASN A 76 -27.88 10.82 -8.74
C ASN A 76 -26.95 10.49 -7.55
N LYS A 77 -25.97 9.59 -7.68
CA LYS A 77 -25.12 9.15 -6.55
C LYS A 77 -23.74 8.68 -6.99
N THR A 78 -22.72 9.09 -6.23
CA THR A 78 -21.36 8.53 -6.29
C THR A 78 -21.18 7.53 -5.17
N ILE A 79 -20.89 6.27 -5.50
CA ILE A 79 -20.66 5.19 -4.54
C ILE A 79 -19.19 4.79 -4.60
N THR A 80 -18.48 4.88 -3.48
CA THR A 80 -17.12 4.34 -3.34
C THR A 80 -17.20 2.83 -3.11
N SER A 81 -16.50 2.08 -3.94
CA SER A 81 -16.43 0.62 -3.92
C SER A 81 -14.99 0.16 -3.74
N LEU A 82 -14.83 -1.05 -3.22
CA LEU A 82 -13.53 -1.69 -3.00
C LEU A 82 -13.56 -3.06 -3.70
N LYS A 83 -12.49 -3.39 -4.42
CA LYS A 83 -12.32 -4.67 -5.12
C LYS A 83 -10.94 -5.25 -4.78
N GLU A 84 -10.91 -6.50 -4.35
CA GLU A 84 -9.66 -7.26 -4.28
C GLU A 84 -9.19 -7.59 -5.70
N LEU A 85 -7.92 -7.31 -5.97
CA LEU A 85 -7.29 -7.54 -7.26
C LEU A 85 -6.66 -8.92 -7.29
N ASP A 86 -6.90 -9.66 -8.37
CA ASP A 86 -6.09 -10.84 -8.66
C ASP A 86 -4.65 -10.46 -9.07
N HIS A 87 -3.82 -11.45 -9.39
CA HIS A 87 -2.43 -11.19 -9.77
C HIS A 87 -2.30 -10.31 -11.02
N GLN A 88 -3.08 -10.58 -12.05
CA GLN A 88 -3.02 -9.84 -13.32
C GLN A 88 -3.55 -8.42 -13.12
N GLU A 89 -4.67 -8.27 -12.42
CA GLU A 89 -5.25 -6.98 -12.08
C GLU A 89 -4.32 -6.15 -11.19
N LYS A 90 -3.59 -6.80 -10.27
CA LYS A 90 -2.54 -6.15 -9.46
C LYS A 90 -1.41 -5.60 -10.32
N ILE A 91 -0.93 -6.35 -11.32
CA ILE A 91 0.11 -5.86 -12.25
C ILE A 91 -0.41 -4.63 -13.01
N GLU A 92 -1.63 -4.70 -13.53
CA GLU A 92 -2.23 -3.60 -14.29
C GLU A 92 -2.44 -2.35 -13.44
N GLU A 93 -2.87 -2.50 -12.19
CA GLU A 93 -3.06 -1.37 -11.28
C GLU A 93 -1.73 -0.73 -10.91
N LEU A 94 -0.71 -1.53 -10.57
CA LEU A 94 0.64 -1.01 -10.30
C LEU A 94 1.23 -0.30 -11.53
N ALA A 95 1.00 -0.84 -12.73
CA ALA A 95 1.41 -0.18 -13.96
C ALA A 95 0.70 1.18 -14.14
N LYS A 96 -0.61 1.27 -13.85
CA LYS A 96 -1.34 2.55 -13.85
C LYS A 96 -0.80 3.52 -12.79
N MET A 97 -0.47 3.05 -11.60
CA MET A 97 0.15 3.88 -10.56
C MET A 97 1.50 4.44 -11.01
N LEU A 98 2.26 3.70 -11.83
CA LEU A 98 3.56 4.12 -12.36
C LEU A 98 3.45 5.10 -13.55
N SER A 99 2.54 4.87 -14.49
CA SER A 99 2.42 5.67 -15.73
C SER A 99 1.26 6.66 -15.74
N GLY A 100 0.48 6.73 -14.68
CA GLY A 100 -0.71 7.55 -14.57
C GLY A 100 -1.89 6.95 -15.35
N LYS A 101 -2.28 7.58 -16.47
CA LYS A 101 -3.52 7.21 -17.18
C LYS A 101 -3.33 6.13 -18.25
N GLU A 102 -2.15 6.04 -18.87
CA GLU A 102 -1.93 5.13 -20.00
C GLU A 102 -1.14 3.89 -19.60
N LEU A 103 -1.68 2.71 -19.91
CA LEU A 103 -0.99 1.45 -19.68
C LEU A 103 0.05 1.23 -20.78
N THR A 104 1.33 1.33 -20.45
CA THR A 104 2.42 1.08 -21.41
C THR A 104 3.09 -0.26 -21.13
N LYS A 105 3.70 -0.88 -22.16
CA LYS A 105 4.48 -2.11 -21.99
C LYS A 105 5.60 -1.95 -20.96
N ALA A 106 6.27 -0.79 -20.96
CA ALA A 106 7.32 -0.47 -19.99
C ALA A 106 6.77 -0.37 -18.56
N ALA A 107 5.58 0.21 -18.36
CA ALA A 107 4.95 0.28 -17.05
C ALA A 107 4.55 -1.11 -16.51
N ILE A 108 4.06 -1.99 -17.39
CA ILE A 108 3.74 -3.38 -17.04
C ILE A 108 5.01 -4.14 -16.61
N GLU A 109 6.09 -4.04 -17.38
CA GLU A 109 7.37 -4.67 -17.04
C GLU A 109 7.93 -4.15 -15.71
N ASN A 110 7.88 -2.84 -15.48
CA ASN A 110 8.28 -2.25 -14.20
C ASN A 110 7.39 -2.72 -13.03
N ALA A 111 6.08 -2.83 -13.25
CA ALA A 111 5.16 -3.34 -12.23
C ALA A 111 5.46 -4.79 -11.85
N LYS A 112 5.76 -5.66 -12.83
CA LYS A 112 6.20 -7.04 -12.56
C LYS A 112 7.48 -7.06 -11.72
N ASN A 113 8.46 -6.24 -12.09
CA ASN A 113 9.73 -6.14 -11.35
C ASN A 113 9.52 -5.73 -9.88
N LEU A 114 8.55 -4.85 -9.59
CA LEU A 114 8.21 -4.44 -8.23
C LEU A 114 7.60 -5.59 -7.40
N ILE A 115 6.85 -6.50 -8.02
CA ILE A 115 6.23 -7.65 -7.34
C ILE A 115 7.27 -8.74 -7.05
N THR A 116 8.22 -8.94 -7.96
CA THR A 116 9.24 -9.98 -7.85
C THR A 116 10.42 -9.58 -6.96
N LYS A 117 10.60 -8.28 -6.73
CA LYS A 117 11.55 -7.75 -5.73
C LYS A 117 11.04 -8.01 -4.32
#